data_AF-A0A954HBM3-F1
#
_entry.id   AF-A0A954HBM3-F1
#
_cell.length_a   1.000
_cell.length_b   1.000
_cell.length_c   1.000
_cell.angle_alpha   90.00
_cell.angle_beta   90.00
_cell.angle_gamma   90.00
#
_symmetry.space_group_name_H-M   'P 1'
#
loop_
_entity.id
_entity.type
_entity.pdbx_description
1 polymer ?
#
loop_
_entity_poly.entity_id
_entity_poly.type
_entity_poly.pdbx_seq_one_letter_code
_entity_poly.pdbx_strand_id
1 'polypeptide(L)'
;VNDDGQVVAMRLGDWKAVFLENRAHAFEVWREPFTELRVPLLFNLRRDPFEKAQHNSNTYNDWFMDRAFVLVPMQQLAGKFLMTMQDYPPSQTPGSFNLEKVQKQIENATRGR
;
A
#
# COMPACT_ATOMS: atom_id res chain seq x y z
N VAL A 1 -5.16 -1.72 3.94
CA VAL A 1 -4.96 -0.27 4.16
C VAL A 1 -4.06 -0.13 5.39
N ASN A 2 -3.08 0.77 5.41
CA ASN A 2 -2.26 1.05 6.61
C ASN A 2 -2.96 2.03 7.56
N ASP A 3 -2.29 2.37 8.66
CA ASP A 3 -2.69 3.36 9.66
C ASP A 3 -2.84 4.79 9.08
N ASP A 4 -2.10 5.10 8.02
CA ASP A 4 -2.25 6.36 7.25
C ASP A 4 -3.41 6.34 6.24
N GLY A 5 -4.18 5.26 6.16
CA GLY A 5 -5.33 5.18 5.24
C GLY A 5 -4.97 4.87 3.78
N GLN A 6 -3.72 4.48 3.49
CA GLN A 6 -3.23 4.18 2.15
C GLN A 6 -3.41 2.70 1.76
N VAL A 7 -3.64 2.44 0.48
CA VAL A 7 -3.75 1.06 -0.05
C VAL A 7 -2.37 0.47 -0.25
N VAL A 8 -1.89 -0.25 0.77
CA VAL A 8 -0.54 -0.87 0.77
C VAL A 8 -0.43 -2.07 -0.17
N ALA A 9 -1.43 -2.93 -0.15
CA ALA A 9 -1.42 -4.18 -0.89
C ALA A 9 -2.86 -4.62 -1.19
N MET A 10 -3.00 -5.50 -2.18
CA MET A 10 -4.27 -6.15 -2.49
C MET A 10 -4.08 -7.62 -2.81
N ARG A 11 -5.14 -8.41 -2.63
CA ARG A 11 -5.15 -9.85 -2.91
C ARG A 11 -6.26 -10.19 -3.90
N LEU A 12 -5.92 -10.98 -4.92
CA LEU A 12 -6.86 -11.55 -5.89
C LEU A 12 -6.63 -13.06 -5.95
N GLY A 13 -7.48 -13.83 -5.26
CA GLY A 13 -7.29 -15.26 -5.09
C GLY A 13 -5.95 -15.56 -4.41
N ASP A 14 -5.08 -16.27 -5.10
CA ASP A 14 -3.75 -16.64 -4.61
C ASP A 14 -2.68 -15.59 -4.91
N TRP A 15 -3.01 -14.55 -5.67
CA TRP A 15 -2.07 -13.47 -6.00
C TRP A 15 -2.17 -12.34 -5.00
N LYS A 16 -1.01 -11.81 -4.58
CA LYS A 16 -0.90 -10.60 -3.77
C LYS A 16 -0.01 -9.60 -4.50
N ALA A 17 -0.45 -8.36 -4.61
CA ALA A 17 0.37 -7.24 -5.09
C ALA A 17 0.62 -6.27 -3.94
N VAL A 18 1.86 -5.79 -3.81
CA VAL A 18 2.27 -4.79 -2.81
C VAL A 18 2.73 -3.53 -3.52
N PHE A 19 2.11 -2.39 -3.20
CA PHE A 19 2.37 -1.08 -3.79
C PHE A 19 3.23 -0.20 -2.88
N LEU A 20 3.07 -0.37 -1.57
CA LEU A 20 3.82 0.34 -0.54
C LEU A 20 4.59 -0.68 0.29
N GLU A 21 5.91 -0.52 0.38
CA GLU A 21 6.80 -1.42 1.12
C GLU A 21 7.43 -0.68 2.30
N ASN A 22 7.42 -1.27 3.50
CA ASN A 22 8.25 -0.81 4.60
C ASN A 22 9.43 -1.78 4.75
N ARG A 23 10.66 -1.26 4.57
CA ARG A 23 11.91 -2.05 4.57
C ARG A 23 12.57 -2.13 5.94
N ALA A 24 12.01 -1.44 6.93
CA ALA A 24 12.54 -1.37 8.27
C ALA A 24 12.28 -2.67 9.05
N HIS A 25 13.02 -2.88 10.13
CA HIS A 25 12.91 -4.09 10.94
C HIS A 25 12.59 -3.78 12.41
N ALA A 26 11.86 -4.69 13.06
CA ALA A 26 11.43 -4.53 14.45
C ALA A 26 10.69 -3.19 14.69
N PHE A 27 11.13 -2.39 15.66
CA PHE A 27 10.45 -1.14 16.01
C PHE A 27 10.64 -0.01 14.98
N GLU A 28 11.63 -0.13 14.09
CA GLU A 28 11.87 0.87 13.04
C GLU A 28 10.70 0.93 12.04
N VAL A 29 9.89 -0.13 11.93
CA VAL A 29 8.66 -0.15 11.11
C VAL A 29 7.68 0.98 11.49
N TRP A 30 7.70 1.43 12.75
CA TRP A 30 6.87 2.54 13.23
C TRP A 30 7.51 3.92 13.02
N ARG A 31 8.80 3.97 12.70
CA ARG A 31 9.56 5.21 12.53
C ARG A 31 9.78 5.56 11.07
N GLU A 32 9.99 4.54 10.25
CA GLU A 32 10.33 4.69 8.84
C GLU A 32 9.07 4.78 7.97
N PRO A 33 9.05 5.69 6.97
CA PRO A 33 7.94 5.80 6.05
C PRO A 33 7.87 4.58 5.11
N PHE A 34 6.67 4.33 4.58
CA PHE A 34 6.51 3.40 3.47
C PHE A 34 7.15 3.98 2.19
N THR A 35 7.76 3.11 1.41
CA THR A 35 8.28 3.42 0.07
C THR A 35 7.23 3.10 -0.98
N GLU A 36 6.86 4.08 -1.80
CA GLU A 36 6.00 3.88 -2.97
C GLU A 36 6.76 3.22 -4.11
N LEU A 37 6.27 2.06 -4.54
CA LEU A 37 6.87 1.28 -5.60
C LEU A 37 6.30 1.68 -6.96
N ARG A 38 7.17 1.96 -7.93
CA ARG A 38 6.76 2.25 -9.32
C ARG A 38 6.18 1.02 -10.02
N VAL A 39 6.66 -0.16 -9.64
CA VAL A 39 6.16 -1.46 -10.07
C VAL A 39 5.89 -2.24 -8.80
N PRO A 40 4.67 -2.76 -8.59
CA PRO A 40 4.36 -3.49 -7.38
C PRO A 40 5.13 -4.79 -7.29
N LEU A 41 5.40 -5.23 -6.07
CA LEU A 41 5.83 -6.60 -5.84
C LEU A 41 4.64 -7.53 -6.07
N LEU A 42 4.90 -8.71 -6.64
CA LEU A 42 3.88 -9.74 -6.85
C LEU A 42 4.29 -11.02 -6.13
N PHE A 43 3.32 -11.66 -5.49
CA PHE A 43 3.49 -12.94 -4.83
C PHE A 43 2.35 -13.88 -5.18
N ASN A 44 2.65 -15.17 -5.19
CA ASN A 44 1.64 -16.21 -5.20
C ASN A 44 1.62 -16.88 -3.83
N LEU A 45 0.64 -16.54 -2.99
CA LEU A 45 0.57 -16.96 -1.59
C LEU A 45 0.38 -18.47 -1.39
N ARG A 46 -0.04 -19.21 -2.43
CA ARG A 46 -0.10 -20.67 -2.39
C ARG A 46 1.29 -21.30 -2.50
N ARG A 47 2.18 -20.67 -3.26
CA ARG A 47 3.56 -21.14 -3.50
C ARG A 47 4.57 -20.51 -2.54
N ASP A 48 4.34 -19.26 -2.18
CA ASP A 48 5.19 -18.45 -1.31
C ASP A 48 4.32 -17.77 -0.23
N PRO A 49 3.84 -18.53 0.77
CA PRO A 49 2.95 -18.00 1.81
C PRO A 49 3.61 -16.96 2.71
N PHE A 50 4.95 -16.88 2.71
CA PHE A 50 5.73 -15.96 3.55
C PHE A 50 6.44 -14.86 2.76
N GLU A 51 6.14 -14.73 1.47
CA GLU A 51 6.62 -13.63 0.62
C GLU A 51 8.16 -13.54 0.59
N LYS A 52 8.84 -14.70 0.63
CA LYS A 52 10.30 -14.80 0.73
C LYS A 52 11.00 -14.76 -0.62
N ALA A 53 10.29 -15.00 -1.72
CA ALA A 53 10.90 -15.14 -3.04
C ALA A 53 11.64 -13.86 -3.48
N GLN A 54 11.14 -12.68 -3.12
CA GLN A 54 11.78 -11.40 -3.45
C GLN A 54 13.20 -11.27 -2.85
N HIS A 55 13.44 -11.86 -1.68
CA HIS A 55 14.73 -11.76 -0.99
C HIS A 55 15.67 -12.92 -1.31
N ASN A 56 15.11 -14.11 -1.50
CA ASN A 56 15.89 -15.35 -1.51
C ASN A 56 16.01 -16.00 -2.90
N SER A 57 15.23 -15.56 -3.88
CA SER A 57 15.26 -16.14 -5.22
C SER A 57 16.10 -15.31 -6.18
N ASN A 58 17.00 -15.98 -6.91
CA ASN A 58 17.77 -15.36 -7.99
C ASN A 58 16.93 -15.09 -9.25
N THR A 59 15.75 -15.69 -9.38
CA THR A 59 14.90 -15.63 -10.58
C THR A 59 13.54 -14.98 -10.31
N TYR A 60 13.38 -14.27 -9.18
CA TYR A 60 12.12 -13.62 -8.83
C TYR A 60 11.63 -12.65 -9.91
N ASN A 61 12.53 -11.81 -10.44
CA ASN A 61 12.17 -10.79 -11.41
C ASN A 61 11.76 -11.40 -12.76
N ASP A 62 12.43 -12.45 -13.23
CA ASP A 62 12.04 -13.17 -14.45
C ASP A 62 10.65 -13.80 -14.27
N TRP A 63 10.44 -14.47 -13.14
CA TRP A 63 9.15 -15.05 -12.79
C TRP A 63 8.03 -14.00 -12.72
N PHE A 64 8.33 -12.82 -12.18
CA PHE A 64 7.42 -11.68 -12.12
C PHE A 64 7.07 -11.17 -13.51
N MET A 65 8.06 -10.95 -14.38
CA MET A 65 7.86 -10.41 -15.73
C MET A 65 6.97 -11.32 -16.58
N ASP A 66 7.18 -12.65 -16.50
CA ASP A 66 6.32 -13.66 -17.14
C ASP A 66 4.85 -13.58 -16.69
N ARG A 67 4.59 -12.95 -15.54
CA ARG A 67 3.28 -12.90 -14.86
C ARG A 67 2.76 -11.48 -14.70
N ALA A 68 3.36 -10.50 -15.37
CA ALA A 68 2.90 -9.11 -15.33
C ALA A 68 1.42 -8.96 -15.74
N PHE A 69 0.91 -9.88 -16.58
CA PHE A 69 -0.50 -9.93 -16.97
C PHE A 69 -1.48 -10.06 -15.79
N VAL A 70 -1.03 -10.55 -14.63
CA VAL A 70 -1.84 -10.66 -13.40
C VAL A 70 -2.21 -9.28 -12.85
N LEU A 71 -1.38 -8.25 -13.09
CA LEU A 71 -1.62 -6.92 -12.54
C LEU A 71 -2.84 -6.22 -13.15
N VAL A 72 -3.18 -6.52 -14.41
CA VAL A 72 -4.30 -5.90 -15.12
C VAL A 72 -5.66 -6.17 -14.44
N PRO A 73 -6.07 -7.43 -14.19
CA PRO A 73 -7.32 -7.69 -13.47
C PRO A 73 -7.28 -7.19 -12.02
N MET A 74 -6.11 -7.15 -11.39
CA MET A 74 -5.95 -6.58 -10.04
C MET A 74 -6.23 -5.08 -10.04
N GLN A 75 -5.69 -4.32 -11.01
CA GLN A 75 -5.99 -2.90 -11.17
C GLN A 75 -7.48 -2.63 -11.37
N GLN A 76 -8.17 -3.46 -12.18
CA GLN A 76 -9.62 -3.33 -12.37
C GLN A 76 -10.40 -3.54 -11.06
N LEU A 77 -10.01 -4.53 -10.26
CA LEU A 77 -10.64 -4.77 -8.96
C LEU A 77 -10.36 -3.63 -7.98
N ALA A 78 -9.13 -3.12 -7.93
CA ALA A 78 -8.79 -1.94 -7.13
C ALA A 78 -9.62 -0.72 -7.53
N GLY A 79 -9.78 -0.48 -8.84
CA GLY A 79 -10.64 0.58 -9.36
C GLY A 79 -12.08 0.42 -8.91
N LYS A 80 -12.66 -0.78 -9.00
CA LYS A 80 -14.02 -1.05 -8.51
C LYS A 80 -14.15 -0.78 -7.01
N PHE A 81 -13.18 -1.21 -6.21
CA PHE A 81 -13.16 -0.94 -4.78
C PHE A 81 -13.11 0.57 -4.48
N LEU A 82 -12.26 1.32 -5.17
CA LEU A 82 -12.18 2.78 -5.02
C LEU A 82 -13.50 3.47 -5.41
N MET A 83 -14.19 2.98 -6.44
CA MET A 83 -15.49 3.53 -6.82
C MET A 83 -16.56 3.35 -5.73
N THR A 84 -16.49 2.28 -4.92
CA THR A 84 -17.42 2.11 -3.79
C THR A 84 -17.29 3.19 -2.72
N MET A 85 -16.16 3.92 -2.69
CA MET A 85 -15.99 5.04 -1.74
C MET A 85 -16.87 6.25 -2.09
N GLN A 86 -17.46 6.30 -3.30
CA GLN A 86 -18.48 7.29 -3.63
C GLN A 86 -19.77 7.03 -2.85
N ASP A 87 -20.18 5.77 -2.76
CA ASP A 87 -21.37 5.35 -2.02
C ASP A 87 -21.09 5.25 -0.51
N TYR A 88 -19.85 4.90 -0.14
CA TYR A 88 -19.41 4.66 1.22
C TYR A 88 -18.13 5.45 1.54
N PRO A 89 -18.21 6.79 1.71
CA PRO A 89 -17.05 7.61 1.99
C PRO A 89 -16.40 7.24 3.34
N PRO A 90 -15.06 7.37 3.48
CA PRO A 90 -14.38 7.15 4.75
C PRO A 90 -14.96 8.02 5.87
N SER A 91 -15.38 7.39 6.96
CA SER A 91 -16.06 8.09 8.08
C SER A 91 -15.10 8.86 8.99
N GLN A 92 -13.79 8.60 8.91
CA GLN A 92 -12.77 9.24 9.73
C GLN A 92 -11.53 9.57 8.91
N THR A 93 -10.91 10.71 9.20
CA THR A 93 -9.56 11.01 8.70
C THR A 93 -8.55 10.11 9.40
N PRO A 94 -7.52 9.61 8.69
CA PRO A 94 -6.45 8.84 9.31
C PRO A 94 -5.84 9.55 10.52
N GLY A 95 -5.41 8.74 11.49
CA GLY A 95 -4.54 9.22 12.56
C GLY A 95 -3.24 9.75 11.97
N SER A 96 -2.55 10.62 12.70
CA SER A 96 -1.20 11.02 12.30
C SER A 96 -0.39 11.34 13.54
N PHE A 97 0.84 10.81 13.58
CA PHE A 97 1.85 11.17 14.57
C PHE A 97 2.64 12.42 14.17
N ASN A 98 2.39 12.96 12.98
CA ASN A 98 3.03 14.19 12.49
C ASN A 98 2.30 15.45 13.02
N LEU A 99 2.97 16.60 12.92
CA LEU A 99 2.43 17.89 13.35
C LEU A 99 1.54 18.57 12.29
N GLU A 100 1.24 17.90 11.18
CA GLU A 100 0.53 18.50 10.04
C GLU A 100 -0.89 18.94 10.41
N LYS A 101 -1.59 18.15 11.24
CA LYS A 101 -2.92 18.53 11.75
C LYS A 101 -2.85 19.80 12.60
N VAL A 102 -1.82 19.93 13.44
CA VAL A 102 -1.61 21.12 14.29
C VAL A 102 -1.26 22.33 13.42
N GLN A 103 -0.39 22.16 12.44
CA GLN A 103 -0.02 23.21 11.50
C GLN A 103 -1.26 23.71 10.71
N LYS A 104 -2.06 22.81 10.15
CA LYS A 104 -3.31 23.15 9.43
C LYS A 104 -4.29 23.90 10.32
N GLN A 105 -4.41 23.54 11.60
CA GLN A 105 -5.26 24.27 12.56
C GLN A 105 -4.78 25.71 12.78
N ILE A 106 -3.46 25.92 12.94
CA ILE A 106 -2.87 27.26 13.11
C ILE A 106 -3.04 28.10 11.85
N GLU A 107 -2.80 27.53 10.66
CA GLU A 107 -2.97 28.21 9.38
C GLU A 107 -4.43 28.65 9.15
N ASN A 108 -5.40 27.78 9.45
CA ASN A 108 -6.82 28.10 9.34
C ASN A 108 -7.25 29.17 10.35
N ALA A 109 -6.74 29.13 11.58
CA ALA A 109 -7.00 30.16 12.58
C ALA A 109 -6.42 31.53 12.19
N THR A 110 -5.29 31.54 11.47
CA THR A 110 -4.62 32.77 11.03
C THR A 110 -5.29 33.38 9.80
N ARG A 111 -5.83 32.56 8.88
CA ARG A 111 -6.58 33.04 7.69
C ARG A 111 -7.94 33.66 8.01
N GLY A 112 -8.49 33.42 9.20
CA GLY A 112 -9.73 34.03 9.67
C GLY A 112 -9.58 35.43 10.30
N ARG A 113 -8.38 36.01 10.27
CA ARG A 113 -8.07 37.37 10.74
C ARG A 113 -7.72 38.30 9.59
#